data_AF-A0A1V5RC55-F1
#
_entry.id   AF-A0A1V5RC55-F1
#
_cell.length_a   1.000
_cell.length_b   1.000
_cell.length_c   1.000
_cell.angle_alpha   90.00
_cell.angle_beta   90.00
_cell.angle_gamma   90.00
#
_symmetry.space_group_name_H-M   'P 1'
#
loop_
_entity.id
_entity.type
_entity.pdbx_description
1 polymer ?
#
loop_
_entity_poly.entity_id
_entity_poly.type
_entity_poly.pdbx_seq_one_letter_code
_entity_poly.pdbx_strand_id
1 'polypeptide(L)' 'MNKQKVSGYVMAVVGFVMLAINATSYIFGLDFRHPALTVMGLVFVTIGGGMIRKTDK' A
#
# COMPACT_ATOMS: atom_id res chain seq x y z
N MET A 1 0.50 4.63 -21.30
CA MET A 1 -0.03 4.12 -20.02
C MET A 1 -0.94 5.19 -19.41
N ASN A 2 -2.18 4.87 -19.01
CA ASN A 2 -3.10 5.87 -18.45
C ASN A 2 -2.54 6.41 -17.12
N LYS A 3 -2.40 7.74 -16.99
CA LYS A 3 -1.82 8.40 -15.80
C LYS A 3 -2.52 8.00 -14.50
N GLN A 4 -3.85 7.81 -14.52
CA GLN A 4 -4.63 7.38 -13.35
C GLN A 4 -4.34 5.93 -12.97
N LYS A 5 -4.09 5.07 -13.96
CA LYS A 5 -3.68 3.68 -13.74
C LYS A 5 -2.29 3.63 -13.13
N VAL A 6 -1.36 4.45 -13.63
CA VAL A 6 0.00 4.56 -13.07
C VAL A 6 -0.04 5.04 -11.61
N SER A 7 -0.81 6.09 -11.31
CA SER A 7 -0.95 6.56 -9.93
C SER A 7 -1.59 5.52 -9.01
N GLY A 8 -2.56 4.75 -9.53
CA GLY A 8 -3.17 3.63 -8.80
C GLY A 8 -2.15 2.53 -8.47
N TYR A 9 -1.29 2.16 -9.44
CA TYR A 9 -0.20 1.21 -9.21
C TYR A 9 0.81 1.74 -8.20
N VAL A 10 1.25 3.00 -8.33
CA VAL A 10 2.20 3.61 -7.37
C VAL A 10 1.62 3.57 -5.96
N MET A 11 0.36 3.99 -5.79
CA MET A 11 -0.29 3.97 -4.48
C MET A 11 -0.41 2.54 -3.91
N ALA A 12 -0.83 1.58 -4.72
CA ALA A 12 -0.95 0.19 -4.28
C ALA A 12 0.41 -0.42 -3.89
N VAL A 13 1.46 -0.17 -4.68
CA VAL A 13 2.82 -0.66 -4.39
C VAL A 13 3.37 -0.02 -3.12
N VAL A 14 3.24 1.30 -2.96
CA VAL A 14 3.68 1.99 -1.73
C VAL A 14 2.94 1.45 -0.51
N GLY A 15 1.62 1.27 -0.60
CA GLY A 15 0.83 0.69 0.49
C GLY A 15 1.28 -0.73 0.84
N PHE A 16 1.55 -1.57 -0.15
CA PHE A 16 2.06 -2.92 0.06
C PHE A 16 3.43 -2.92 0.75
N VAL A 17 4.35 -2.05 0.33
CA VAL A 17 5.67 -1.91 0.96
C VAL A 17 5.54 -1.48 2.42
N MET A 18 4.64 -0.55 2.74
CA MET A 18 4.38 -0.16 4.15
C MET A 18 3.89 -1.35 4.99
N LEU A 19 2.99 -2.17 4.45
CA LEU A 19 2.53 -3.40 5.12
C LEU A 19 3.66 -4.40 5.30
N ALA A 20 4.48 -4.61 4.27
CA ALA A 20 5.61 -5.55 4.32
C ALA A 20 6.66 -5.12 5.36
N ILE A 21 7.00 -3.84 5.42
CA ILE A 21 7.95 -3.32 6.42
C ILE A 21 7.39 -3.50 7.83
N ASN A 22 6.11 -3.19 8.06
CA ASN A 22 5.53 -3.33 9.39
C ASN A 22 5.37 -4.81 9.79
N ALA A 23 4.97 -5.68 8.86
CA ALA A 23 4.89 -7.12 9.09
C ALA A 23 6.26 -7.72 9.40
N THR A 24 7.30 -7.31 8.66
CA THR A 24 8.69 -7.73 8.91
C THR A 24 9.15 -7.22 10.28
N SER A 25 8.87 -5.97 10.62
CA SER A 25 9.16 -5.42 11.96
C SER A 25 8.42 -6.15 13.07
N TYR A 26 7.20 -6.62 12.79
CA TYR A 26 6.44 -7.45 13.71
C TYR A 26 7.09 -8.82 13.91
N ILE A 27 7.53 -9.49 12.84
CA ILE A 27 8.15 -10.81 12.91
C ILE A 27 9.53 -10.77 13.59
N PHE A 28 10.37 -9.81 13.23
CA PHE A 28 11.74 -9.70 13.73
C PHE A 28 11.87 -8.90 15.02
N GLY A 29 10.77 -8.38 15.57
CA GLY A 29 10.79 -7.60 16.82
C GLY A 29 11.51 -6.26 16.70
N LEU A 30 11.54 -5.65 15.50
CA LEU A 30 12.19 -4.37 15.26
C LEU A 30 11.36 -3.22 15.89
N ASP A 31 12.02 -2.18 16.39
CA ASP A 31 11.38 -1.04 17.07
C ASP A 31 10.43 -0.21 16.18
N PHE A 32 10.41 -0.45 14.87
CA PHE A 32 9.57 0.26 13.89
C PHE A 32 8.11 -0.21 13.85
N ARG A 33 7.62 -0.89 14.89
CA ARG A 33 6.23 -1.35 15.00
C ARG A 33 5.28 -0.17 15.21
N HIS A 34 4.86 0.45 14.11
CA HIS A 34 3.88 1.54 14.13
C HIS A 34 2.54 1.09 13.55
N PRO A 35 1.46 1.04 14.36
CA PRO A 35 0.12 0.68 13.87
C PRO A 35 -0.35 1.56 12.71
N ALA A 36 0.09 2.81 12.67
CA ALA A 36 -0.19 3.77 11.61
C ALA A 36 0.31 3.29 10.22
N LEU A 37 1.44 2.58 10.15
CA LEU A 37 1.96 2.02 8.89
C LEU A 37 1.02 0.95 8.33
N THR A 38 0.39 0.13 9.19
CA THR A 38 -0.60 -0.85 8.74
C THR A 38 -1.84 -0.18 8.19
N VAL A 39 -2.37 0.80 8.91
CA VAL A 39 -3.60 1.49 8.52
C VAL A 39 -3.39 2.24 7.20
N MET A 40 -2.30 3.01 7.09
CA MET A 40 -1.96 3.72 5.85
C MET A 40 -1.67 2.76 4.70
N GLY A 41 -0.96 1.66 4.97
CA GLY A 41 -0.67 0.62 3.97
C GLY A 41 -1.95 0.01 3.38
N LEU A 42 -2.91 -0.36 4.23
CA LEU A 42 -4.22 -0.87 3.80
C LEU A 42 -5.01 0.16 3.00
N VAL A 43 -5.06 1.41 3.47
CA VAL A 43 -5.75 2.50 2.76
C VAL A 43 -5.15 2.70 1.37
N PHE A 44 -3.82 2.73 1.25
CA PHE A 44 -3.15 2.91 -0.03
C PHE A 44 -3.36 1.73 -0.99
N VAL A 45 -3.31 0.49 -0.48
CA VAL A 45 -3.60 -0.71 -1.30
C VAL A 45 -5.04 -0.70 -1.81
N THR A 46 -6.00 -0.40 -0.93
CA THR A 46 -7.43 -0.42 -1.29
C THR A 46 -7.80 0.69 -2.27
N ILE A 47 -7.35 1.93 -2.03
CA ILE A 47 -7.60 3.06 -2.93
C ILE A 47 -6.84 2.87 -4.25
N GLY A 48 -5.57 2.48 -4.21
CA GLY A 48 -4.75 2.22 -5.39
C GLY A 48 -5.36 1.14 -6.28
N GLY A 49 -5.72 -0.01 -5.69
CA GLY A 49 -6.42 -1.09 -6.40
C GLY A 49 -7.78 -0.67 -6.96
N GLY A 50 -8.53 0.15 -6.22
CA GLY A 50 -9.79 0.73 -6.68
C GLY A 50 -9.61 1.64 -7.89
N MET A 51 -8.58 2.49 -7.92
CA MET A 51 -8.24 3.34 -9.06
C MET A 51 -7.88 2.52 -10.30
N ILE A 52 -7.03 1.49 -10.15
CA ILE A 52 -6.64 0.60 -11.27
C ILE A 52 -7.90 -0.06 -11.87
N ARG A 53 -8.77 -0.61 -11.03
CA ARG A 53 -10.01 -1.27 -11.47
C ARG A 53 -11.01 -0.32 -12.13
N LYS A 54 -11.08 0.94 -11.68
CA LYS A 54 -11.94 1.95 -12.31
C LYS A 54 -11.42 2.41 -13.66
N THR A 55 -10.11 2.44 -13.85
CA THR A 55 -9.50 2.82 -15.13
C THR A 55 -9.57 1.72 -16.19
N ASP A 56 -9.68 0.45 -15.78
CA ASP A 56 -9.85 -0.70 -16.69
C ASP A 56 -11.31 -0.98 -17.08
N LYS A 57 -12.28 -0.34 -16.43
CA LYS A 57 -13.69 -0.36 -16.82
C LYS A 57 -13.99 0.81 -17.75
#